data_AF-A0A662UXX8-F1
#
_entry.id   AF-A0A662UXX8-F1
#
_cell.length_a   1.000
_cell.length_b   1.000
_cell.length_c   1.000
_cell.angle_alpha   90.00
_cell.angle_beta   90.00
_cell.angle_gamma   90.00
#
_symmetry.space_group_name_H-M   'P 1'
#
loop_
_entity.id
_entity.type
_entity.pdbx_description
1 polymer ?
#
loop_
_entity_poly.entity_id
_entity_poly.type
_entity_poly.pdbx_seq_one_letter_code
_entity_poly.pdbx_strand_id
1 'polypeptide(L)' 'MRIELVAFESLGVRSQATFVETRDVRIFIDPAAALAPRRFSLPPHVREVERLRDLYSEIERRLERSDVVVVTHYHYDHH' A
#
# COMPACT_ATOMS: atom_id res chain seq x y z
N MET A 1 17.61 -10.35 4.51
CA MET A 1 16.70 -9.52 3.70
C MET A 1 15.30 -10.06 3.92
N ARG A 2 14.35 -9.17 4.22
CA ARG A 2 12.94 -9.49 4.42
C ARG A 2 12.13 -8.65 3.43
N ILE A 3 11.14 -9.25 2.80
CA ILE A 3 10.23 -8.59 1.85
C ILE A 3 8.81 -8.82 2.35
N GLU A 4 8.07 -7.74 2.52
CA GLU A 4 6.70 -7.75 3.01
C GLU A 4 5.78 -7.08 1.99
N LEU A 5 4.74 -7.80 1.58
CA LEU A 5 3.72 -7.31 0.67
C LEU A 5 2.64 -6.58 1.48
N VAL A 6 2.67 -5.24 1.47
CA VAL A 6 1.86 -4.42 2.38
C VAL A 6 0.44 -4.24 1.84
N ALA A 7 0.31 -3.78 0.60
CA ALA A 7 -0.97 -3.47 -0.04
C ALA A 7 -0.95 -3.94 -1.50
N PHE A 8 -1.90 -4.82 -1.87
CA PHE A 8 -2.00 -5.47 -3.18
C PHE A 8 -3.45 -5.82 -3.51
N GLU A 9 -3.74 -6.12 -4.78
CA GLU A 9 -5.09 -6.54 -5.24
C GLU A 9 -5.65 -7.73 -4.45
N SER A 10 -4.83 -8.74 -4.19
CA SER A 10 -5.23 -9.89 -3.37
C SER A 10 -5.50 -9.55 -1.90
N LEU A 11 -5.10 -8.36 -1.44
CA LEU A 11 -5.33 -7.86 -0.09
C LEU A 11 -6.53 -6.90 0.01
N GLY A 12 -7.29 -6.74 -1.08
CA GLY A 12 -8.54 -5.97 -1.11
C GLY A 12 -8.41 -4.53 -1.56
N VAL A 13 -7.27 -4.13 -2.16
CA VAL A 13 -7.02 -2.76 -2.65
C VAL A 13 -6.38 -2.76 -4.03
N ARG A 14 -6.51 -1.68 -4.78
CA ARG A 14 -6.01 -1.49 -6.14
C ARG A 14 -4.74 -0.65 -6.13
N SER A 15 -3.71 -1.14 -5.45
CA SER A 15 -2.39 -0.52 -5.41
C SER A 15 -1.31 -1.60 -5.28
N GLN A 16 -0.07 -1.16 -5.26
CA GLN A 16 1.08 -1.97 -4.90
C GLN A 16 1.90 -1.21 -3.87
N ALA A 17 2.15 -1.82 -2.71
CA ALA A 17 3.04 -1.28 -1.69
C ALA A 17 3.93 -2.40 -1.13
N THR A 18 5.26 -2.24 -1.23
CA THR A 18 6.23 -3.28 -0.84
C THR A 18 7.26 -2.72 0.11
N PHE A 19 7.41 -3.37 1.26
CA PHE A 19 8.45 -3.02 2.22
C PHE A 19 9.60 -4.03 2.16
N VAL A 20 10.81 -3.52 1.98
CA VAL A 20 12.04 -4.30 1.88
C VAL A 20 12.96 -3.89 3.02
N GLU A 21 13.30 -4.83 3.88
CA GLU A 21 14.26 -4.63 4.96
C GLU A 21 15.52 -5.45 4.73
N THR A 22 16.64 -4.74 4.66
CA THR A 22 17.98 -5.34 4.65
C THR A 22 18.61 -5.19 6.03
N ARG A 23 19.92 -5.45 6.18
CA ARG A 23 20.58 -5.30 7.50
C ARG A 23 20.84 -3.83 7.84
N ASP A 24 20.85 -2.97 6.84
CA ASP A 24 21.41 -1.63 6.86
C ASP A 24 20.45 -0.57 6.30
N VAL A 25 19.50 -0.97 5.44
CA VAL A 25 18.50 -0.06 4.86
C VAL A 25 17.11 -0.67 4.80
N ARG A 26 16.10 0.15 5.12
CA ARG A 26 14.66 -0.13 4.96
C ARG A 26 14.12 0.71 3.82
N ILE A 27 13.61 0.05 2.79
CA ILE A 27 13.09 0.66 1.57
C ILE A 27 11.60 0.39 1.50
N PHE A 28 10.80 1.43 1.26
CA PHE A 28 9.37 1.28 0.99
C PHE A 28 9.05 1.79 -0.41
N ILE A 29 8.61 0.87 -1.25
CA ILE A 29 8.27 1.11 -2.64
C ILE A 29 6.77 1.30 -2.74
N ASP A 30 6.36 2.43 -3.33
CA ASP A 30 4.99 2.85 -3.60
C ASP A 30 4.07 2.72 -2.37
N PRO A 31 4.32 3.48 -1.29
CA PRO A 31 3.59 3.35 -0.02
C PRO A 31 2.16 3.93 -0.11
N ALA A 32 1.30 3.30 -0.90
CA ALA A 32 -0.05 3.78 -1.16
C ALA A 32 -1.08 2.64 -1.19
N ALA A 33 -2.33 2.99 -0.91
CA ALA A 33 -3.48 2.10 -1.00
C ALA A 33 -4.66 2.82 -1.65
N ALA A 34 -5.39 2.14 -2.54
CA ALA A 34 -6.55 2.72 -3.21
C ALA A 34 -7.66 1.68 -3.39
N LEU A 35 -8.91 2.13 -3.58
CA LEU A 35 -10.02 1.28 -4.02
C LEU A 35 -10.45 1.70 -5.41
N ALA A 36 -11.00 0.77 -6.19
CA ALA A 36 -11.71 1.13 -7.41
C ALA A 36 -12.99 1.90 -7.03
N PRO A 37 -13.28 3.05 -7.66
CA PRO A 37 -14.50 3.82 -7.33
C PRO A 37 -15.78 3.02 -7.61
N ARG A 38 -15.72 2.09 -8.57
CA ARG A 38 -16.75 1.07 -8.80
C ARG A 38 -16.13 -0.26 -9.22
N ARG A 39 -16.71 -1.37 -8.77
CA ARG A 39 -16.40 -2.72 -9.23
C ARG A 39 -17.69 -3.44 -9.58
N PHE A 40 -17.78 -4.00 -10.78
CA PHE A 40 -19.04 -4.55 -11.33
C PHE A 40 -20.20 -3.53 -11.27
N SER A 41 -19.88 -2.25 -11.52
CA SER A 41 -20.82 -1.10 -11.41
C SER A 41 -21.36 -0.82 -10.00
N LEU A 42 -20.85 -1.49 -8.97
CA LEU A 42 -21.19 -1.27 -7.57
C LEU A 42 -20.12 -0.41 -6.87
N PRO A 43 -20.48 0.45 -5.91
CA PRO A 43 -19.50 1.14 -5.07
C PRO A 43 -18.73 0.14 -4.18
N PRO A 44 -17.59 0.56 -3.60
CA PRO A 44 -16.87 -0.28 -2.64
C PRO A 44 -17.78 -0.73 -1.49
N HIS A 45 -17.64 -1.99 -1.12
CA HIS A 45 -18.31 -2.53 0.05
C HIS A 45 -17.70 -1.95 1.33
N VAL A 46 -18.47 -1.85 2.42
CA VAL A 46 -17.99 -1.30 3.70
C VAL A 46 -16.71 -1.98 4.18
N ARG A 47 -16.64 -3.31 4.04
CA ARG A 47 -15.43 -4.11 4.36
C ARG A 47 -14.20 -3.75 3.52
N GLU A 48 -14.36 -3.32 2.27
CA GLU A 48 -13.25 -2.85 1.45
C GLU A 48 -12.73 -1.49 1.97
N VAL A 49 -13.64 -0.60 2.40
CA VAL A 49 -13.27 0.69 3.01
C VAL A 49 -12.57 0.50 4.36
N GLU A 50 -13.03 -0.41 5.20
CA GLU A 50 -12.35 -0.79 6.44
C GLU A 50 -10.96 -1.34 6.15
N ARG A 51 -10.84 -2.25 5.18
CA ARG A 51 -9.56 -2.82 4.77
C ARG A 51 -8.59 -1.76 4.26
N LEU A 52 -9.07 -0.78 3.50
CA LEU A 52 -8.27 0.36 3.05
C LEU A 52 -7.69 1.15 4.24
N ARG A 53 -8.49 1.41 5.29
CA ARG A 53 -8.03 2.12 6.50
C ARG A 53 -6.97 1.33 7.27
N ASP A 54 -7.15 0.02 7.40
CA ASP A 54 -6.18 -0.85 8.04
C ASP A 54 -4.84 -0.83 7.30
N LEU A 55 -4.90 -0.85 5.97
CA LEU A 55 -3.72 -0.80 5.11
C LEU A 55 -3.05 0.56 5.15
N TYR A 56 -3.79 1.67 5.16
CA TYR A 56 -3.20 3.00 5.37
C TYR A 56 -2.47 3.09 6.70
N SER A 57 -3.08 2.60 7.79
CA SER A 57 -2.43 2.60 9.10
C SER A 57 -1.12 1.80 9.10
N GLU A 58 -1.10 0.70 8.35
CA GLU A 58 0.08 -0.15 8.21
C GLU A 58 1.15 0.47 7.30
N ILE A 59 0.74 1.19 6.25
CA ILE A 59 1.60 2.01 5.41
C ILE A 59 2.26 3.10 6.26
N GLU A 60 1.50 3.88 7.02
CA GLU A 60 2.02 4.94 7.89
C GLU A 60 3.09 4.40 8.84
N ARG A 61 2.80 3.30 9.55
CA ARG A 61 3.76 2.64 10.46
C ARG A 61 5.05 2.21 9.77
N ARG A 62 4.97 1.73 8.53
CA ARG A 62 6.17 1.32 7.77
C ARG A 62 6.91 2.52 7.19
N LEU A 63 6.18 3.54 6.75
CA LEU A 63 6.74 4.79 6.24
C LEU A 63 7.59 5.49 7.30
N GLU A 64 7.09 5.58 8.54
CA GLU A 64 7.84 6.11 9.70
C GLU A 64 9.15 5.36 9.97
N ARG A 65 9.22 4.08 9.56
CA ARG A 65 10.38 3.21 9.74
C ARG A 65 11.24 3.11 8.49
N SER A 66 10.91 3.79 7.39
CA SER A 66 11.68 3.70 6.15
C SER A 66 12.85 4.67 6.15
N ASP A 67 13.99 4.18 5.66
CA ASP A 67 15.16 5.03 5.40
C ASP A 67 15.08 5.62 3.97
N VAL A 68 14.44 4.89 3.05
CA VAL A 68 14.23 5.30 1.65
C VAL A 68 12.78 5.04 1.24
N VAL A 69 12.16 6.02 0.59
CA VAL A 69 10.87 5.87 -0.09
C VAL A 69 11.10 5.94 -1.59
N VAL A 70 10.56 4.97 -2.32
CA VAL A 70 10.61 4.91 -3.77
C VAL A 70 9.21 5.10 -4.31
N VAL A 71 9.03 6.10 -5.17
CA VAL A 71 7.82 6.27 -5.99
C VAL A 71 8.21 5.87 -7.40
N THR A 72 7.70 4.72 -7.87
CA THR A 72 8.09 4.14 -9.17
C THR A 72 7.59 4.99 -10.32
N HIS A 73 6.40 5.56 -10.18
CA HIS A 73 5.80 6.47 -11.15
C HIS A 73 4.73 7.34 -10.47
N TYR A 74 4.43 8.48 -11.09
CA TYR A 74 3.43 9.41 -10.57
C TYR A 74 2.04 9.00 -11.08
N HIS A 75 1.26 8.36 -10.23
CA HIS A 75 -0.16 8.06 -10.45
C HIS A 75 -0.93 8.24 -9.14
N TYR A 76 -2.25 8.50 -9.22
CA TYR A 76 -3.05 8.90 -8.05
C TYR A 76 -3.21 7.78 -7.00
N ASP A 77 -2.95 6.52 -7.36
CA ASP A 77 -2.93 5.34 -6.48
C ASP A 77 -1.53 5.00 -5.93
N HIS A 78 -0.54 5.87 -6.19
CA HIS A 78 0.86 5.74 -5.76
C HIS A 78 1.33 6.93 -4.88
N HIS A 79 0.42 7.82 -4.43
CA HIS A 79 0.71 8.88 -3.45
C HIS A 79 0.53 8.44 -2.00
#